data_AF-A0A1J4XF31-F1
#
_entry.id   AF-A0A1J4XF31-F1
#
_cell.length_a   1.000
_cell.length_b   1.000
_cell.length_c   1.000
_cell.angle_alpha   90.00
_cell.angle_beta   90.00
_cell.angle_gamma   90.00
#
_symmetry.space_group_name_H-M   'P 1'
#
loop_
_entity.id
_entity.type
_entity.pdbx_description
1 polymer ?
#
loop_
_entity_poly.entity_id
_entity_poly.type
_entity_poly.pdbx_seq_one_letter_code
_entity_poly.pdbx_strand_id
1 'polypeptide(L)' 'MDGRGRALDNVFIERLWRTVKYEEIYLYDHADGVALHQGLDRYFRFYNTERPHSALGGKTPEQVHQTHGGTTHRH' A
#
# COMPACT_ATOMS: atom_id res chain seq x y z
N MET A 1 -20.52 3.77 -17.50
CA MET A 1 -19.38 4.53 -16.91
C MET A 1 -19.53 4.49 -15.40
N ASP A 2 -18.64 3.80 -14.68
CA ASP A 2 -18.60 3.94 -13.21
C ASP A 2 -17.28 4.63 -12.81
N GLY A 3 -17.29 5.96 -12.96
CA GLY A 3 -16.15 6.82 -12.64
C GLY A 3 -15.87 6.95 -11.13
N ARG A 4 -16.77 6.43 -10.27
CA ARG A 4 -16.62 6.52 -8.81
C ARG A 4 -15.53 5.59 -8.28
N GLY A 5 -15.40 4.39 -8.83
CA GLY A 5 -14.35 3.45 -8.46
C GLY A 5 -12.94 3.96 -8.82
N ARG A 6 -12.80 4.59 -9.99
CA ARG A 6 -11.52 5.18 -10.44
C ARG A 6 -11.10 6.40 -9.63
N ALA A 7 -12.05 7.24 -9.22
CA ALA A 7 -11.73 8.40 -8.39
C ALA A 7 -11.23 7.99 -6.99
N LEU A 8 -11.83 6.94 -6.40
CA LEU A 8 -11.40 6.40 -5.12
C LEU A 8 -10.06 5.65 -5.21
N ASP A 9 -9.84 4.91 -6.28
CA ASP A 9 -8.55 4.28 -6.55
C ASP A 9 -7.45 5.33 -6.77
N ASN A 10 -7.73 6.36 -7.57
CA ASN A 10 -6.78 7.43 -7.85
C ASN A 10 -6.42 8.21 -6.59
N VAL A 11 -7.40 8.60 -5.76
CA VAL A 11 -7.09 9.32 -4.50
C VAL A 11 -6.31 8.45 -3.51
N PHE A 12 -6.54 7.13 -3.53
CA PHE A 12 -5.78 6.19 -2.70
C PHE A 12 -4.34 6.05 -3.19
N ILE A 13 -4.15 5.85 -4.50
CA ILE A 13 -2.85 5.79 -5.17
C ILE A 13 -2.07 7.09 -4.94
N GLU A 14 -2.70 8.25 -5.09
CA GLU A 14 -2.07 9.56 -4.86
C GLU A 14 -1.62 9.73 -3.40
N ARG A 15 -2.46 9.34 -2.44
CA ARG A 15 -2.09 9.37 -1.01
C ARG A 15 -0.95 8.42 -0.70
N LEU A 16 -1.00 7.20 -1.23
CA LEU A 16 0.05 6.21 -1.10
C LEU A 16 1.38 6.77 -1.62
N TRP A 17 1.41 7.31 -2.84
CA TRP A 17 2.62 7.87 -3.43
C TRP A 17 3.14 9.10 -2.70
N ARG A 18 2.25 9.92 -2.13
CA ARG A 18 2.68 11.02 -1.26
C ARG A 18 3.44 10.47 -0.05
N THR A 19 2.86 9.50 0.65
CA THR A 19 3.47 8.86 1.81
C THR A 19 4.82 8.22 1.47
N VAL A 20 4.88 7.42 0.40
CA VAL A 20 6.13 6.77 -0.08
C VAL A 20 7.21 7.80 -0.39
N LYS A 21 6.87 8.91 -1.06
CA LYS A 21 7.83 9.96 -1.37
C LYS A 21 8.42 10.60 -0.11
N TYR A 22 7.59 10.90 0.88
CA TYR A 22 8.05 11.56 2.11
C TYR A 22 8.76 10.61 3.09
N GLU A 23 8.27 9.38 3.24
CA GLU A 23 8.79 8.43 4.24
C GLU A 23 9.99 7.61 3.73
N GLU A 24 10.11 7.37 2.42
CA GLU A 24 11.19 6.57 1.83
C GLU A 24 12.06 7.43 0.89
N ILE A 25 11.50 7.95 -0.20
CA ILE A 25 12.31 8.53 -1.30
C ILE A 25 13.05 9.81 -0.89
N TYR A 26 12.44 10.69 -0.10
CA TYR A 26 13.07 11.93 0.35
C TYR A 26 13.95 11.78 1.60
N LEU A 27 13.76 10.71 2.36
CA LEU A 27 14.54 10.44 3.58
C LEU A 27 15.82 9.65 3.28
N TYR A 28 15.80 8.81 2.24
CA TYR A 28 16.94 8.00 1.85
C TYR A 28 17.58 8.52 0.56
N ASP A 29 18.86 8.86 0.63
CA ASP A 29 19.70 9.09 -0.55
C ASP A 29 20.01 7.74 -1.18
N HIS A 30 19.11 7.26 -2.05
CA HIS A 30 19.34 6.02 -2.77
C HIS A 30 20.43 6.25 -3.83
N ALA A 31 21.60 5.65 -3.63
CA ALA A 31 22.74 5.79 -4.53
C ALA A 31 22.43 5.38 -5.98
N ASP A 32 21.54 4.39 -6.18
CA ASP A 32 21.17 3.86 -7.49
C ASP A 32 19.72 3.34 -7.52
N GLY A 33 19.17 3.18 -8.73
CA GLY A 33 17.80 2.69 -8.93
C GLY A 33 17.53 1.29 -8.36
N VAL A 34 18.55 0.44 -8.25
CA VAL A 34 18.44 -0.89 -7.61
C VAL A 34 18.23 -0.75 -6.10
N ALA A 35 18.94 0.17 -5.46
CA ALA A 35 18.79 0.46 -4.03
C ALA A 35 17.42 1.05 -3.72
N LEU A 36 16.92 1.94 -4.59
CA LEU A 36 15.56 2.46 -4.52
C LEU A 36 14.51 1.35 -4.64
N HIS A 37 14.67 0.44 -5.61
CA HIS A 37 13.72 -0.67 -5.78
C HIS A 37 13.66 -1.59 -4.55
N GLN A 38 14.81 -1.91 -3.96
CA GLN A 38 14.87 -2.71 -2.73
C GLN A 38 14.29 -1.96 -1.52
N GLY A 39 14.49 -0.63 -1.43
CA GLY A 39 13.85 0.21 -0.41
C GLY A 39 12.34 0.20 -0.53
N LEU A 40 11.84 0.41 -1.74
CA LEU A 40 10.41 0.33 -2.05
C LEU A 40 9.82 -1.05 -1.73
N ASP A 41 10.48 -2.16 -2.09
CA ASP A 41 9.99 -3.51 -1.76
C ASP A 41 9.82 -3.70 -0.25
N ARG A 42 10.84 -3.32 0.54
CA ARG A 42 10.77 -3.36 2.01
C ARG A 42 9.67 -2.46 2.56
N TYR A 43 9.56 -1.24 2.05
CA TYR A 43 8.55 -0.28 2.48
C TYR A 43 7.13 -0.79 2.19
N PHE A 44 6.90 -1.34 0.99
CA PHE A 44 5.59 -1.89 0.62
C PHE A 44 5.24 -3.15 1.42
N ARG A 45 6.22 -4.00 1.75
CA ARG A 45 5.99 -5.10 2.71
C ARG A 45 5.51 -4.56 4.04
N PHE A 46 6.29 -3.67 4.68
CA PHE A 46 5.92 -3.04 5.94
C PHE A 46 4.53 -2.38 5.90
N TYR A 47 4.25 -1.60 4.85
CA TYR A 47 2.97 -0.92 4.67
C TYR A 47 1.77 -1.88 4.59
N ASN A 48 1.97 -3.04 3.96
CA ASN A 48 0.91 -4.02 3.73
C ASN A 48 0.73 -5.01 4.89
N THR A 49 1.79 -5.36 5.61
CA THR A 49 1.76 -6.43 6.61
C THR A 49 1.79 -5.92 8.05
N GLU A 50 2.42 -4.77 8.31
CA GLU A 50 2.74 -4.32 9.66
C GLU A 50 2.05 -3.01 10.04
N ARG A 51 1.81 -2.11 9.08
CA ARG A 51 1.22 -0.79 9.36
C ARG A 51 -0.31 -0.86 9.51
N PRO A 52 -0.87 -0.63 10.71
CA PRO A 52 -2.32 -0.53 10.87
C PRO A 52 -2.81 0.81 10.29
N HIS A 53 -3.90 0.77 9.51
CA HIS A 53 -4.49 1.97 8.92
C HIS A 53 -5.82 2.29 9.59
N SER A 54 -5.98 3.51 10.09
CA SER A 54 -7.25 3.95 10.71
C SER A 54 -8.42 3.89 9.73
N ALA A 55 -8.17 4.11 8.44
CA ALA A 55 -9.16 3.96 7.37
C ALA A 55 -9.65 2.50 7.22
N LEU A 56 -8.87 1.52 7.67
CA LEU A 56 -9.18 0.09 7.66
C LEU A 56 -9.60 -0.42 9.05
N GLY A 57 -10.00 0.47 9.95
CA GLY A 57 -10.37 0.11 11.32
C GLY A 57 -9.20 -0.40 12.16
N GLY A 58 -7.99 0.08 11.88
CA GLY A 58 -6.77 -0.35 12.58
C GLY A 58 -6.17 -1.66 12.07
N LYS A 59 -6.68 -2.19 10.95
CA LYS A 59 -6.15 -3.38 10.29
C LYS A 59 -5.11 -3.02 9.24
N THR A 60 -4.25 -3.97 8.91
CA THR A 60 -3.30 -3.86 7.78
C THR A 60 -4.02 -4.18 6.47
N PRO A 61 -3.52 -3.70 5.31
CA PRO A 61 -4.10 -4.00 4.01
C PRO A 61 -4.17 -5.50 3.73
N GLU A 62 -3.14 -6.25 4.13
CA GLU A 62 -3.11 -7.71 4.01
C GLU A 62 -4.24 -8.37 4.82
N GLN A 63 -4.46 -7.95 6.07
CA GLN A 63 -5.55 -8.48 6.90
C GLN A 63 -6.92 -8.25 6.27
N VAL A 64 -7.14 -7.08 5.66
CA VAL A 64 -8.39 -6.76 4.98
C VAL A 64 -8.55 -7.61 3.71
N HIS A 65 -7.49 -7.77 2.92
CA HIS A 65 -7.51 -8.60 1.72
C HIS A 65 -7.77 -10.08 2.03
N GLN A 66 -7.13 -10.62 3.07
CA GLN A 66 -7.39 -12.00 3.54
C GLN A 66 -8.82 -12.17 4.08
N THR A 67 -9.37 -11.16 4.77
CA THR A 67 -10.75 -11.19 5.27
C THR A 67 -11.78 -11.12 4.13
N HIS A 68 -11.48 -10.41 3.04
CA HIS A 68 -12.35 -10.33 1.86
C HIS A 68 -12.18 -11.50 0.87
N GLY A 69 -11.11 -12.29 1.00
CA GLY A 69 -10.90 -13.54 0.25
C GLY A 69 -11.66 -14.77 0.77
N GLY A 70 -12.41 -14.64 1.87
CA GLY A 70 -13.16 -15.73 2.51
C GLY A 70 -14.40 -16.25 1.76
N THR A 71 -14.73 -15.72 0.59
CA THR A 71 -15.82 -16.24 -0.28
C THR A 71 -15.27 -16.88 -1.55
N THR A 72 -14.20 -17.67 -1.44
CA THR A 72 -13.91 -18.70 -2.47
C THR A 72 -14.09 -20.06 -1.85
N HIS A 73 -15.16 -20.72 -2.32
CA HIS A 73 -15.60 -22.05 -1.96
C HIS A 73 -14.44 -23.04 -1.80
N ARG A 74 -14.42 -23.68 -0.63
CA ARG A 74 -13.82 -24.98 -0.40
C ARG A 74 -14.56 -26.00 -1.28
N HIS A 75 -13.85 -26.66 -2.19
CA HIS A 75 -14.16 -28.00 -2.68
C HIS A 75 -12.87 -28.72 -3.07
#